data_AF-A0A968UED2-F1
#
_entry.id   AF-A0A968UED2-F1
#
_cell.length_a   1.000
_cell.length_b   1.000
_cell.length_c   1.000
_cell.angle_alpha   90.00
_cell.angle_beta   90.00
_cell.angle_gamma   90.00
#
_symmetry.space_group_name_H-M   'P 1'
#
loop_
_entity.id
_entity.type
_entity.pdbx_description
1 polymer ?
#
loop_
_entity_poly.entity_id
_entity_poly.type
_entity_poly.pdbx_seq_one_letter_code
_entity_poly.pdbx_strand_id
1 'polypeptide(L)' 'MPYQVSRTDGEYLQSMAAQPSRPYELLIRTHERLTFGQALATEETYQRCRRAYQEIAQP' A
#
# COMPACT_ATOMS: atom_id res chain seq x y z
N MET A 1 -8.45 -23.80 15.55
CA MET A 1 -7.79 -22.48 15.51
C MET A 1 -8.86 -21.43 15.39
N PRO A 2 -8.88 -20.37 16.22
CA PRO A 2 -9.83 -19.28 16.03
C PRO A 2 -9.55 -18.56 14.71
N TYR A 3 -10.61 -18.20 13.98
CA TYR A 3 -10.51 -17.40 12.77
C TYR A 3 -10.15 -15.97 13.14
N GLN A 4 -9.09 -15.44 12.54
CA GLN A 4 -8.68 -14.05 12.70
C GLN A 4 -8.93 -13.31 11.38
N VAL A 5 -9.65 -12.20 11.45
CA VAL A 5 -9.93 -11.36 10.28
C VAL A 5 -8.61 -10.72 9.81
N SER A 6 -8.43 -10.64 8.50
CA SER A 6 -7.33 -9.88 7.90
C SER A 6 -7.38 -8.41 8.28
N ARG A 7 -6.22 -7.78 8.44
CA ARG A 7 -6.13 -6.34 8.66
C ARG A 7 -6.58 -5.57 7.43
N THR A 8 -7.19 -4.42 7.67
CA THR A 8 -7.50 -3.39 6.67
C THR A 8 -6.25 -2.58 6.32
N ASP A 9 -6.30 -1.88 5.19
CA ASP A 9 -5.24 -0.96 4.74
C ASP A 9 -4.89 0.08 5.82
N GLY A 10 -5.90 0.63 6.50
CA GLY A 10 -5.70 1.57 7.61
C GLY A 10 -4.98 0.94 8.81
N GLU A 11 -5.30 -0.30 9.17
CA GLU A 11 -4.63 -1.02 10.26
C GLU A 11 -3.18 -1.37 9.92
N TYR A 12 -2.88 -1.65 8.64
CA TYR A 12 -1.50 -1.79 8.17
C TYR A 12 -0.73 -0.48 8.31
N LEU A 13 -1.30 0.64 7.86
CA LEU A 13 -0.66 1.96 7.98
C LEU A 13 -0.40 2.35 9.45
N GLN A 14 -1.36 2.10 10.35
CA GLN A 14 -1.19 2.34 11.78
C GLN A 14 -0.06 1.47 12.38
N SER A 15 -0.01 0.19 12.02
CA SER A 15 1.05 -0.71 12.48
C SER A 15 2.44 -0.27 12.02
N MET A 16 2.52 0.37 10.85
CA MET A 16 3.76 0.88 10.27
C MET A 16 4.19 2.24 10.82
N ALA A 17 3.38 2.93 11.62
CA ALA A 17 3.70 4.26 12.15
C ALA A 17 5.00 4.29 12.97
N ALA A 18 5.36 3.17 13.62
CA ALA A 18 6.61 3.04 14.39
C ALA A 18 7.87 2.96 13.51
N GLN A 19 7.74 2.43 12.29
CA GLN A 19 8.84 2.36 11.32
C GLN A 19 8.29 2.68 9.92
N PRO A 20 8.12 3.97 9.61
CA PRO A 20 7.51 4.40 8.36
C PRO A 20 8.33 3.93 7.16
N SER A 21 7.64 3.41 6.15
CA SER A 21 8.24 3.07 4.87
C SER A 21 7.40 3.66 3.74
N ARG A 22 7.97 4.66 3.08
CA ARG A 22 7.33 5.36 1.95
C ARG A 22 6.82 4.43 0.84
N PRO A 23 7.58 3.43 0.35
CA PRO A 23 7.09 2.60 -0.74
C PRO A 23 5.87 1.76 -0.33
N TYR A 24 5.86 1.21 0.88
CA TYR A 24 4.71 0.46 1.38
C TYR A 24 3.49 1.35 1.61
N GLU A 25 3.66 2.53 2.21
CA GLU A 25 2.55 3.49 2.38
C GLU A 25 1.95 3.90 1.03
N LEU A 26 2.80 4.16 0.01
CA LEU A 26 2.34 4.48 -1.33
C LEU A 26 1.49 3.36 -1.92
N LEU A 27 1.93 2.10 -1.80
CA LEU A 27 1.21 0.95 -2.34
C LEU A 27 -0.14 0.76 -1.63
N ILE A 28 -0.15 0.81 -0.30
CA ILE A 28 -1.38 0.63 0.50
C ILE A 28 -2.41 1.72 0.18
N ARG A 29 -2.00 3.00 0.17
CA ARG A 29 -2.91 4.11 -0.16
C ARG A 29 -3.37 4.08 -1.61
N THR A 30 -2.52 3.59 -2.52
CA THR A 30 -2.92 3.44 -3.93
C THR A 30 -3.98 2.36 -4.08
N HIS A 31 -3.83 1.22 -3.38
CA HIS A 31 -4.85 0.17 -3.34
C HIS A 31 -6.19 0.71 -2.84
N GLU A 32 -6.18 1.38 -1.68
CA GLU A 32 -7.38 1.97 -1.08
C GLU A 32 -8.12 2.89 -2.06
N ARG A 33 -7.40 3.81 -2.70
CA ARG A 33 -7.97 4.76 -3.67
C ARG A 33 -8.55 4.11 -4.93
N LEU A 34 -7.92 3.04 -5.42
CA LEU A 34 -8.35 2.36 -6.65
C LEU A 34 -9.50 1.38 -6.40
N THR A 35 -9.52 0.72 -5.24
CA THR A 35 -10.48 -0.37 -4.94
C THR A 35 -11.70 0.11 -4.19
N PHE A 36 -11.53 1.04 -3.25
CA PHE A 36 -12.62 1.58 -2.43
C PHE A 36 -12.94 3.05 -2.75
N GLY A 37 -12.08 3.71 -3.52
CA GLY A 37 -12.32 5.05 -4.05
C GLY A 37 -12.82 5.05 -5.50
N GLN A 38 -12.88 6.25 -6.09
CA GLN A 38 -13.25 6.46 -7.49
C GLN A 38 -12.03 6.75 -8.39
N ALA A 39 -10.82 6.50 -7.89
CA ALA A 39 -9.62 6.77 -8.67
C ALA A 39 -9.45 5.74 -9.78
N LEU A 40 -9.06 6.19 -10.97
CA LEU A 40 -8.73 5.30 -12.08
C LEU A 40 -7.25 4.92 -12.05
N ALA A 41 -6.96 3.67 -12.41
CA ALA A 41 -5.60 3.22 -12.64
C ALA A 41 -5.08 3.87 -13.93
N THR A 42 -4.10 4.77 -13.78
CA THR A 42 -3.41 5.43 -14.90
C THR A 42 -2.00 4.87 -15.05
N GLU A 43 -1.37 5.15 -16.19
CA GLU A 43 0.04 4.82 -16.40
C GLU A 43 0.94 5.45 -15.33
N GLU A 44 0.66 6.69 -14.92
CA GLU A 44 1.39 7.36 -13.84
C GLU A 44 1.27 6.60 -12.50
N THR A 45 0.08 6.08 -12.18
CA THR A 45 -0.15 5.25 -11.00
C THR A 45 0.68 3.97 -11.07
N TYR A 46 0.66 3.28 -12.22
CA TYR A 46 1.47 2.08 -12.43
C TYR A 46 2.97 2.33 -12.27
N GLN A 47 3.50 3.40 -12.89
CA GLN A 47 4.93 3.74 -12.80
C GLN A 47 5.35 4.05 -11.36
N ARG A 48 4.51 4.75 -10.59
CA ARG A 48 4.76 5.02 -9.17
C ARG A 48 4.79 3.73 -8.33
N CYS A 49 3.82 2.85 -8.50
CA CYS A 49 3.82 1.55 -7.81
C CYS A 49 5.04 0.70 -8.19
N ARG A 50 5.41 0.68 -9.47
CA ARG A 50 6.58 -0.05 -9.95
C ARG A 50 7.87 0.45 -9.31
N ARG A 51 8.06 1.77 -9.19
CA ARG A 51 9.24 2.34 -8.48
C ARG A 51 9.24 1.96 -7.01
N ALA A 52 8.09 2.04 -6.33
CA ALA A 52 7.99 1.62 -4.93
C ALA A 52 8.38 0.14 -4.73
N TYR A 53 7.98 -0.76 -5.62
CA TYR A 53 8.43 -2.15 -5.58
C TYR A 53 9.95 -2.29 -5.80
N GLN A 54 10.54 -1.48 -6.67
CA GLN A 54 11.99 -1.47 -6.87
C GLN A 54 12.74 -1.00 -5.63
N GLU A 55 12.24 0.04 -4.94
CA GLU A 55 12.82 0.52 -3.67
C GLU A 55 12.74 -0.54 -2.57
N ILE A 56 11.65 -1.31 -2.50
CA ILE A 56 11.52 -2.42 -1.54
C ILE A 56 12.51 -3.55 -1.86
N ALA A 57 12.73 -3.83 -3.14
CA ALA A 57 13.60 -4.91 -3.59
C ALA A 57 15.10 -4.57 -3.49
N GLN A 58 15.45 -3.30 -3.28
CA GLN A 58 16.82 -2.86 -3.03
C GLN A 58 17.07 -2.84 -1.51
N PRO A 59 17.92 -3.74 -0.99
CA PRO A 59 18.21 -3.85 0.44
C PRO A 59 19.02 -2.66 0.98
#